data_AF-A0A090VHZ5-F1
#
_entry.id   AF-A0A090VHZ5-F1
#
_cell.length_a   1.000
_cell.length_b   1.000
_cell.length_c   1.000
_cell.angle_alpha   90.00
_cell.angle_beta   90.00
_cell.angle_gamma   90.00
#
_symmetry.space_group_name_H-M   'P 1'
#
loop_
_entity.id
_entity.type
_entity.pdbx_description
1 polymer ?
#
loop_
_entity_poly.entity_id
_entity_poly.type
_entity_poly.pdbx_seq_one_letter_code
_entity_poly.pdbx_strand_id
1 'polypeptide(L)' 'MIYKDMKTNQVLQSFPVDSGFNFQNIYATYRGDKRALTTEDLQLIRSRKVPFPINEQMIFDTGEDLKLQLKNIITTYNPE' A
#
# COMPACT_ATOMS: atom_id res chain seq x y z
N MET A 1 -5.47 -12.80 -11.20
CA MET A 1 -4.72 -14.02 -11.54
C MET A 1 -5.69 -15.15 -11.87
N ILE A 2 -5.45 -15.91 -12.93
CA ILE A 2 -6.34 -16.99 -13.39
C ILE A 2 -5.57 -18.30 -13.35
N TYR A 3 -6.14 -19.33 -12.71
CA TYR A 3 -5.68 -20.70 -12.76
C TYR A 3 -6.41 -21.42 -13.90
N LYS A 4 -5.66 -22.08 -14.78
CA LYS A 4 -6.21 -22.84 -15.90
C LYS A 4 -5.71 -24.28 -15.88
N ASP A 5 -6.59 -25.20 -16.25
CA ASP A 5 -6.20 -26.55 -16.63
C ASP A 5 -5.52 -26.49 -18.01
N MET A 6 -4.28 -26.96 -18.10
CA MET A 6 -3.47 -26.90 -19.32
C MET A 6 -3.90 -27.91 -20.41
N LYS A 7 -4.69 -28.94 -20.06
CA LYS A 7 -5.19 -29.96 -20.99
C LYS A 7 -6.52 -29.55 -21.60
N THR A 8 -7.40 -28.97 -20.80
CA THR A 8 -8.76 -28.58 -21.25
C THR A 8 -8.87 -27.08 -21.56
N ASN A 9 -7.85 -26.29 -21.21
CA ASN A 9 -7.87 -24.82 -21.23
C ASN A 9 -8.99 -24.17 -20.41
N GLN A 10 -9.64 -24.94 -19.53
CA GLN A 10 -10.70 -24.43 -18.67
C GLN A 10 -10.12 -23.57 -17.54
N VAL A 11 -10.83 -22.49 -17.21
CA VAL A 11 -10.51 -21.66 -16.04
C VAL A 11 -11.02 -22.39 -14.80
N LEU A 12 -10.09 -22.77 -13.92
CA LEU A 12 -10.40 -23.40 -12.65
C LEU A 12 -10.82 -22.35 -11.61
N GLN A 13 -10.07 -21.26 -11.52
CA GLN A 13 -10.31 -20.21 -10.54
C GLN A 13 -9.72 -18.87 -10.98
N SER A 14 -10.33 -17.77 -10.52
CA SER A 14 -9.82 -16.41 -10.72
C SER A 14 -9.73 -15.69 -9.38
N PHE A 15 -8.61 -15.02 -9.14
CA PHE A 15 -8.36 -14.19 -7.98
C PHE A 15 -8.17 -12.75 -8.43
N PRO A 16 -8.95 -11.77 -7.93
CA PRO A 16 -8.64 -10.36 -8.16
C PRO A 16 -7.29 -10.04 -7.50
N VAL A 17 -6.42 -9.35 -8.23
CA VAL A 17 -5.15 -8.83 -7.70
C VAL A 17 -5.16 -7.34 -7.97
N ASP A 18 -4.99 -6.56 -6.92
CA ASP A 18 -4.95 -5.10 -6.98
C ASP A 18 -3.90 -4.62 -5.97
N SER A 19 -3.07 -3.69 -6.42
CA SER A 19 -2.06 -3.08 -5.57
C SER A 19 -1.81 -1.66 -6.06
N GLY A 20 -1.61 -0.77 -5.11
CA GLY A 20 -1.37 0.63 -5.37
C GLY A 20 -0.62 1.27 -4.23
N PHE A 21 0.00 2.40 -4.52
CA PHE A 21 0.76 3.15 -3.55
C PHE A 21 -0.08 4.30 -2.98
N ASN A 22 -0.31 4.29 -1.65
CA ASN A 22 -1.05 5.36 -0.96
C ASN A 22 -0.09 6.20 -0.11
N PHE A 23 0.19 7.44 -0.55
CA PHE A 23 1.01 8.38 0.20
C PHE A 23 0.17 9.26 1.12
N GLN A 24 0.51 9.29 2.40
CA GLN A 24 -0.10 10.19 3.38
C GLN A 24 0.97 11.01 4.11
N ASN A 25 0.83 12.34 4.10
CA ASN A 25 1.70 13.26 4.82
C ASN A 25 0.85 14.25 5.62
N ILE A 26 0.63 13.92 6.89
CA ILE A 26 -0.13 14.76 7.81
C ILE A 26 0.85 15.55 8.67
N TYR A 27 0.84 16.88 8.51
CA TYR A 27 1.63 17.81 9.31
C TYR A 27 0.91 19.14 9.45
N ALA A 28 1.25 19.90 10.48
CA ALA A 28 0.69 21.22 10.71
C ALA A 28 1.78 22.27 10.97
N THR A 29 1.44 23.53 10.76
CA THR A 29 2.20 24.68 11.27
C THR A 29 1.28 25.53 12.13
N TYR A 30 1.81 26.21 13.12
CA TYR A 30 1.02 27.06 14.01
C TYR A 30 1.52 28.51 13.94
N ARG A 31 0.61 29.46 14.23
CA ARG A 31 0.92 30.87 14.41
C ARG A 31 0.18 31.38 15.66
N GLY A 32 0.85 32.16 16.50
CA GLY A 32 0.30 32.65 17.76
C GLY A 32 0.85 31.92 18.99
N ASP A 33 0.07 31.91 20.08
CA ASP A 33 0.50 31.35 21.36
C ASP A 33 0.47 29.81 21.34
N LYS A 34 1.66 29.20 21.44
CA LYS A 34 1.84 27.74 21.47
C LYS A 34 1.12 27.06 22.64
N ARG A 35 0.86 27.78 23.74
CA ARG A 35 0.23 27.21 24.95
C ARG A 35 -1.25 26.91 24.76
N ALA A 36 -1.88 27.50 23.75
CA ALA A 36 -3.27 27.22 23.40
C ALA A 36 -3.44 25.94 22.57
N LEU A 37 -2.34 25.30 22.14
CA LEU A 37 -2.38 24.08 21.33
C LEU A 37 -2.74 22.87 22.18
N THR A 38 -3.59 22.00 21.62
CA THR A 38 -3.92 20.70 22.21
C THR A 38 -2.73 19.73 22.11
N THR A 39 -2.81 18.59 22.78
CA THR A 39 -1.74 17.57 22.68
C THR A 39 -1.66 17.01 21.26
N GLU A 40 -2.80 16.89 20.59
CA GLU A 40 -2.94 16.44 19.21
C GLU A 40 -2.30 17.44 18.24
N ASP A 41 -2.56 18.74 18.42
CA ASP A 41 -1.93 19.80 17.63
C ASP A 41 -0.41 19.77 17.80
N LEU A 42 0.06 19.55 19.03
CA LEU A 42 1.49 19.43 19.33
C LEU A 42 2.14 18.23 18.61
N GLN A 43 1.40 17.14 18.39
CA GLN A 43 1.89 16.01 17.59
C GLN A 43 1.98 16.37 16.11
N LEU A 44 0.96 17.05 15.57
CA LEU A 44 0.91 17.45 14.16
C LEU A 44 2.00 18.44 13.77
N ILE A 45 2.37 19.36 14.66
CA ILE A 45 3.46 20.33 14.41
C ILE A 45 4.86 19.75 14.63
N ARG A 46 4.97 18.60 15.34
CA ARG A 46 6.24 17.87 15.49
C ARG A 46 6.56 17.05 14.24
N SER A 47 5.53 16.61 13.52
CA SER A 47 5.68 15.97 12.22
C SER A 47 6.32 16.94 11.22
N ARG A 48 7.35 16.48 10.51
CA ARG A 48 8.00 17.26 9.44
C ARG A 48 7.32 16.96 8.11
N LYS A 49 7.23 17.97 7.24
CA LYS A 49 6.81 17.78 5.86
C LYS A 49 7.75 16.79 5.16
N VAL A 50 7.21 15.68 4.70
CA VAL A 50 7.90 14.71 3.85
C VAL A 50 7.63 15.04 2.38
N PRO A 51 8.66 15.03 1.50
CA PRO A 51 8.44 15.20 0.06
C PRO A 51 7.58 14.05 -0.48
N PHE A 52 6.90 14.30 -1.59
CA PHE A 52 6.20 13.24 -2.30
C PHE A 52 7.22 12.20 -2.80
N PRO A 53 6.93 10.89 -2.74
CA PRO A 53 7.84 9.86 -3.21
C PRO A 53 8.13 9.98 -4.71
N ILE A 54 9.32 9.54 -5.13
CA ILE A 54 9.67 9.48 -6.56
C ILE A 54 8.88 8.36 -7.25
N ASN A 55 8.66 8.50 -8.56
CA ASN A 55 7.87 7.55 -9.34
C ASN A 55 8.43 6.13 -9.26
N GLU A 56 9.75 5.99 -9.31
CA GLU A 56 10.46 4.72 -9.28
C GLU A 56 10.19 3.98 -7.96
N GLN A 57 10.18 4.71 -6.84
CA GLN A 57 9.91 4.13 -5.53
C GLN A 57 8.46 3.63 -5.44
N MET A 58 7.50 4.43 -5.90
CA MET A 58 6.08 4.02 -5.90
C MET A 58 5.84 2.78 -6.75
N ILE A 59 6.47 2.72 -7.93
CA ILE A 59 6.41 1.56 -8.84
C ILE A 59 7.05 0.34 -8.18
N PHE A 60 8.22 0.52 -7.56
CA PHE A 60 8.93 -0.56 -6.89
C PHE A 60 8.13 -1.15 -5.73
N ASP A 61 7.63 -0.30 -4.83
CA ASP A 61 6.85 -0.74 -3.66
C ASP A 61 5.56 -1.45 -4.07
N THR A 62 4.85 -0.91 -5.07
CA THR A 62 3.66 -1.55 -5.65
C THR A 62 4.01 -2.92 -6.28
N GLY A 63 5.15 -3.01 -6.97
CA GLY A 63 5.62 -4.26 -7.58
C GLY A 63 5.97 -5.33 -6.55
N GLU A 64 6.65 -4.96 -5.46
CA GLU A 64 6.97 -5.89 -4.37
C GLU A 64 5.71 -6.33 -3.62
N ASP A 65 4.73 -5.46 -3.41
CA ASP A 65 3.44 -5.84 -2.82
C ASP A 65 2.68 -6.84 -3.73
N LEU A 66 2.57 -6.57 -5.03
CA LEU A 66 1.98 -7.50 -6.00
C LEU A 66 2.66 -8.88 -5.96
N LYS A 67 3.99 -8.90 -5.91
CA LYS A 67 4.76 -10.14 -5.83
C LYS A 67 4.46 -10.92 -4.54
N LEU A 68 4.33 -10.24 -3.40
CA LEU A 68 3.96 -10.87 -2.14
C LEU A 68 2.52 -11.41 -2.19
N GLN A 69 1.56 -10.63 -2.71
CA GLN A 69 0.18 -11.09 -2.90
C GLN A 69 0.12 -12.35 -3.77
N LEU A 70 0.83 -12.36 -4.90
CA LEU A 70 0.91 -13.51 -5.80
C LEU A 70 1.54 -14.73 -5.12
N LYS A 71 2.63 -14.53 -4.37
CA LYS A 71 3.26 -15.61 -3.60
C LYS A 71 2.27 -16.22 -2.61
N ASN A 72 1.53 -15.39 -1.88
CA ASN A 72 0.55 -15.85 -0.90
C ASN A 72 -0.60 -16.64 -1.56
N ILE A 73 -1.11 -16.19 -2.71
CA ILE A 73 -2.13 -16.92 -3.47
C ILE A 73 -1.59 -18.29 -3.87
N ILE A 74 -0.37 -18.37 -4.41
CA ILE A 74 0.25 -19.63 -4.84
C ILE A 74 0.48 -20.57 -3.64
N THR A 75 0.96 -20.08 -2.51
CA THR A 75 1.25 -20.93 -1.34
C THR A 75 0.00 -21.41 -0.60
N THR A 76 -1.08 -20.61 -0.63
CA THR A 76 -2.34 -20.95 0.06
C THR A 76 -3.23 -21.83 -0.80
N TYR A 77 -3.07 -21.79 -2.13
CA TYR A 77 -3.85 -22.61 -3.04
C TYR A 77 -3.40 -24.07 -2.98
N ASN A 78 -4.15 -24.88 -2.22
CA ASN A 78 -4.07 -26.33 -2.26
C ASN A 78 -5.29 -26.85 -3.04
N PRO A 79 -5.14 -27.26 -4.31
CA PRO A 79 -6.21 -27.94 -5.02
C PRO A 79 -6.36 -29.35 -4.42
N GLU A 80 -7.42 -29.59 -3.67
CA GLU A 80 -7.87 -30.96 -3.39
C GLU A 80 -8.30 -31.67 -4.69
#